data_AF-A0A258AUP5-F1
#
_entry.id   AF-A0A258AUP5-F1
#
_cell.length_a   1.000
_cell.length_b   1.000
_cell.length_c   1.000
_cell.angle_alpha   90.00
_cell.angle_beta   90.00
_cell.angle_gamma   90.00
#
_symmetry.space_group_name_H-M   'P 1'
#
loop_
_entity.id
_entity.type
_entity.pdbx_description
1 polymer ?
#
loop_
_entity_poly.entity_id
_entity_poly.type
_entity_poly.pdbx_seq_one_letter_code
_entity_poly.pdbx_strand_id
1 'polypeptide(L)' 'MPTYVYETIPQFEGEPTKRFEVRQSMKDNALTQHPDSGQPVRRVPIGGTGMMGGSSGGSQTSSGGGSCGTGCGCH' A
#
# COMPACT_ATOMS: atom_id res chain seq x y z
N MET A 1 19.09 -17.80 2.01
CA MET A 1 17.63 -17.59 2.08
C MET A 1 17.40 -16.13 2.47
N PRO A 2 16.89 -15.27 1.59
CA PRO A 2 16.56 -13.89 1.95
C PRO A 2 15.36 -13.81 2.90
N THR A 3 15.28 -12.70 3.63
CA THR A 3 14.11 -12.32 4.42
C THR A 3 13.40 -11.18 3.70
N TYR A 4 12.10 -11.35 3.45
CA TYR A 4 11.25 -10.33 2.85
C TYR A 4 10.27 -9.79 3.88
N VAL A 5 9.93 -8.51 3.75
CA VAL A 5 8.88 -7.89 4.55
C VAL A 5 7.54 -8.02 3.81
N TYR A 6 6.52 -8.49 4.52
CA TYR A 6 5.14 -8.56 4.06
C TYR A 6 4.25 -7.69 4.94
N GLU A 7 3.10 -7.29 4.39
CA GLU A 7 2.05 -6.60 5.14
C GLU A 7 0.67 -7.20 4.88
N THR A 8 -0.18 -7.24 5.90
CA THR A 8 -1.57 -7.68 5.79
C THR A 8 -2.43 -6.62 5.09
N ILE A 9 -3.35 -7.09 4.25
CA ILE A 9 -4.30 -6.25 3.52
C ILE A 9 -5.59 -6.18 4.33
N PRO A 10 -5.99 -4.99 4.82
CA PRO A 10 -7.19 -4.84 5.65
C PRO A 10 -8.41 -5.16 4.80
N GLN A 11 -9.32 -5.97 5.34
CA GLN A 11 -10.55 -6.35 4.63
C GLN A 11 -11.70 -5.38 4.90
N PHE A 12 -11.64 -4.70 6.04
CA PHE A 12 -12.66 -3.76 6.49
C PHE A 12 -12.07 -2.37 6.73
N GLU A 13 -12.90 -1.35 6.55
CA GLU A 13 -12.53 0.03 6.78
C GLU A 13 -12.20 0.24 8.27
N GLY A 14 -10.96 0.63 8.56
CA GLY A 14 -10.45 0.81 9.93
C GLY A 14 -9.63 -0.36 10.49
N GLU A 15 -9.45 -1.46 9.76
CA GLU A 15 -8.59 -2.57 10.22
C GLU A 15 -7.09 -2.19 10.14
N PRO A 16 -6.30 -2.44 11.19
CA PRO A 16 -4.87 -2.12 11.19
C PRO A 16 -4.05 -3.10 10.34
N THR A 17 -3.19 -2.55 9.47
CA THR A 17 -2.21 -3.34 8.70
C THR A 17 -1.06 -3.81 9.58
N LYS A 18 -0.71 -5.09 9.52
CA LYS A 18 0.41 -5.67 10.27
C LYS A 18 1.55 -6.02 9.34
N ARG A 19 2.77 -5.64 9.71
CA ARG A 19 4.00 -5.96 8.97
C ARG A 19 4.75 -7.09 9.66
N PHE A 20 5.31 -8.00 8.88
CA PHE A 20 6.07 -9.13 9.38
C PHE A 20 7.15 -9.56 8.38
N GLU A 21 8.15 -10.27 8.90
CA GLU A 21 9.29 -10.75 8.12
C GLU A 21 9.12 -12.24 7.82
N VAL A 22 9.36 -12.62 6.57
CA VAL A 22 9.29 -14.01 6.11
C VAL A 22 10.58 -14.41 5.44
N ARG A 23 11.16 -15.52 5.91
CA ARG A 23 12.29 -16.18 5.25
C ARG A 23 11.75 -17.00 4.08
N GLN A 24 12.02 -16.57 2.86
CA GLN A 24 11.51 -17.21 1.63
C GLN A 24 12.65 -17.41 0.62
N SER A 25 12.59 -18.47 -0.19
CA SER A 25 13.53 -18.65 -1.30
C SER A 25 13.22 -17.66 -2.43
N MET A 26 14.25 -17.20 -3.14
CA MET A 26 14.04 -16.39 -4.35
C MET A 26 13.35 -17.16 -5.50
N LYS A 27 13.35 -18.50 -5.42
CA LYS A 27 12.69 -19.37 -6.40
C LYS A 27 11.21 -19.57 -6.12
N ASP A 28 10.76 -19.26 -4.91
CA ASP A 28 9.37 -19.42 -4.53
C ASP A 28 8.54 -18.21 -4.97
N ASN A 29 7.27 -18.46 -5.27
CA ASN A 29 6.31 -17.40 -5.54
C ASN A 29 6.08 -16.55 -4.28
N ALA A 30 5.76 -15.26 -4.46
CA ALA A 30 5.42 -14.39 -3.34
C ALA A 30 4.18 -14.93 -2.59
N LEU A 31 4.18 -14.80 -1.26
CA LEU A 31 3.03 -15.16 -0.44
C LEU A 31 1.86 -14.23 -0.74
N THR A 32 0.69 -14.82 -0.92
CA THR A 32 -0.58 -14.11 -1.09
C THR A 32 -1.43 -14.14 0.18
N GLN A 33 -1.16 -15.08 1.08
CA GLN A 33 -1.86 -15.26 2.36
C GLN A 33 -0.86 -15.48 3.50
N HIS A 34 -1.20 -14.96 4.68
CA HIS A 34 -0.43 -15.18 5.90
C HIS A 34 -0.54 -16.64 6.33
N PRO A 35 0.56 -17.35 6.61
CA PRO A 35 0.53 -18.77 6.95
C PRO A 35 -0.25 -19.08 8.23
N ASP A 36 -0.15 -18.22 9.25
CA ASP A 36 -0.88 -18.43 10.51
C ASP A 36 -2.33 -17.92 10.51
N SER A 37 -2.59 -16.72 9.99
CA SER A 37 -3.92 -16.09 10.09
C SER A 37 -4.80 -16.29 8.85
N GLY A 38 -4.25 -16.73 7.72
CA GLY A 38 -4.95 -16.82 6.43
C GLY A 38 -5.32 -15.46 5.80
N GLN A 39 -4.96 -14.35 6.45
CA GLN A 39 -5.25 -13.01 5.93
C GLN A 39 -4.49 -12.76 4.62
N PRO A 40 -5.07 -12.03 3.66
CA PRO A 40 -4.35 -11.66 2.44
C PRO A 40 -3.18 -10.76 2.77
N VAL A 41 -2.04 -11.00 2.13
CA VAL A 41 -0.79 -10.26 2.35
C VAL A 41 -0.16 -9.83 1.03
N ARG A 42 0.66 -8.79 1.08
CA ARG A 42 1.49 -8.35 -0.05
C ARG A 42 2.93 -8.11 0.39
N ARG A 43 3.87 -8.35 -0.51
CA ARG A 43 5.30 -8.08 -0.27
C ARG A 43 5.53 -6.57 -0.30
N VAL A 44 6.17 -6.05 0.74
CA VAL A 44 6.53 -4.64 0.85
C VAL A 44 7.86 -4.42 0.10
N PRO A 45 7.89 -3.61 -0.97
CA PRO A 45 9.13 -3.28 -1.64
C PRO A 45 9.98 -2.38 -0.72
N ILE A 46 11.08 -2.94 -0.21
CA ILE A 46 12.11 -2.21 0.54
C ILE A 46 13.06 -1.54 -0.46
N GLY A 47 12.57 -0.46 -1.09
CA GLY A 47 13.33 0.44 -1.96
C GLY A 47 13.18 1.87 -1.47
N GLY A 48 14.28 2.61 -1.42
CA GLY A 48 14.38 3.93 -0.77
C GLY A 48 13.30 4.94 -1.19
N THR A 49 12.93 5.75 -0.21
CA THR A 49 12.00 6.88 -0.19
C THR A 49 11.64 7.51 -1.54
N GLY A 50 10.37 7.36 -1.92
CA GLY A 50 9.68 8.21 -2.88
C GLY A 50 8.20 8.18 -2.58
N MET A 51 7.66 9.28 -2.05
CA MET A 51 6.22 9.46 -1.92
C MET A 51 5.55 9.27 -3.28
N MET A 52 4.73 8.23 -3.45
CA MET A 52 3.62 8.22 -4.41
C MET A 52 2.61 7.13 -3.99
N GLY A 53 1.33 7.52 -3.98
CA GLY A 53 0.21 6.84 -3.34
C GLY A 53 0.03 5.35 -3.67
N GLY A 54 -0.30 4.60 -2.62
CA GLY A 54 -0.84 3.25 -2.70
C GLY A 54 -1.90 3.10 -1.61
N SER A 55 -3.07 3.68 -1.87
CA SER A 55 -4.26 3.69 -1.02
C SER A 55 -4.51 2.37 -0.31
N SER A 56 -4.53 2.44 1.02
CA SER A 56 -5.44 1.74 1.93
C SER A 56 -5.22 2.31 3.32
N GLY A 57 -5.79 3.48 3.59
CA GLY A 57 -5.72 4.11 4.92
C GLY A 57 -5.75 5.62 4.86
N GLY A 58 -6.95 6.19 4.90
CA GLY A 58 -7.18 7.60 5.24
C GLY A 58 -6.79 8.59 4.14
N SER A 59 -7.70 8.85 3.21
CA SER A 59 -7.70 10.14 2.53
C SER A 59 -8.05 11.21 3.55
N GLN A 60 -6.99 11.79 4.08
CA GLN A 60 -7.00 13.00 4.89
C GLN A 60 -7.84 14.06 4.18
N THR A 61 -8.77 14.64 4.94
CA THR A 61 -9.23 16.00 4.69
C THR A 61 -8.01 16.90 4.58
N SER A 62 -7.83 17.56 3.43
CA SER A 62 -7.15 18.85 3.34
C SER A 62 -7.55 19.53 2.04
N SER A 63 -8.45 20.50 2.22
CA SER A 63 -8.76 21.60 1.33
C SER A 63 -7.52 22.20 0.67
N GLY A 64 -7.63 22.56 -0.60
CA GLY A 64 -6.58 23.35 -1.27
C GLY A 64 -6.79 23.38 -2.78
N GLY A 65 -7.73 24.21 -3.21
CA GLY A 65 -8.02 24.42 -4.63
C GLY A 65 -6.80 24.89 -5.42
N GLY A 66 -6.62 24.29 -6.59
CA GLY A 66 -5.58 24.65 -7.55
C GLY A 66 -6.05 24.32 -8.97
N SER A 67 -7.20 24.87 -9.36
CA SER A 67 -7.70 24.81 -10.74
C SER A 67 -7.05 25.92 -11.56
N CYS A 68 -5.85 25.67 -12.09
CA CYS A 68 -5.30 26.46 -13.18
C CYS A 68 -5.93 26.02 -14.51
N GLY A 69 -7.18 26.45 -14.72
CA GLY A 69 -7.94 26.22 -15.93
C GLY A 69 -8.73 27.46 -16.30
N THR A 70 -8.04 28.57 -16.57
CA THR A 70 -8.69 29.79 -17.09
C THR A 70 -9.04 29.59 -18.57
N GLY A 71 -10.09 28.82 -18.82
CA GLY A 71 -10.89 28.90 -20.03
C GLY A 71 -12.09 29.78 -19.74
N CYS A 72 -12.07 31.03 -20.21
CA CYS A 72 -13.27 31.87 -20.27
C CYS A 72 -13.33 32.51 -21.65
N GLY A 73 -14.12 31.92 -22.53
CA GLY A 73 -14.74 32.60 -23.66
C GLY A 73 -16.22 32.79 -23.34
N CYS A 74 -16.66 34.05 -23.20
CA CYS A 74 -18.05 34.45 -23.31
C CYS A 74 -18.18 35.98 -23.52
N HIS A 75 -18.86 36.33 -24.63
CA HIS A 75 -19.43 37.60 -25.11
C HIS A 75 -18.49 38.77 -25.46
#